data_AF-A0A351A3Z9-F1
#
_entry.id   AF-A0A351A3Z9-F1
#
_cell.length_a   1.000
_cell.length_b   1.000
_cell.length_c   1.000
_cell.angle_alpha   90.00
_cell.angle_beta   90.00
_cell.angle_gamma   90.00
#
_symmetry.space_group_name_H-M   'P 1'
#
loop_
_entity.id
_entity.type
_entity.pdbx_description
1 polymer ?
#
loop_
_entity_poly.entity_id
_entity_poly.type
_entity_poly.pdbx_seq_one_letter_code
_entity_poly.pdbx_strand_id
1 'polypeptide(L)'
;MNARRPSPRHDPTRRRLLAAALALPGALFLPTGARADLVATVPRIKPSIVAVGTYQRTRSPAFQFRGTGFVVGDGQLVATNAHVLPERLDTANMEA
;
A
#
# COMPACT_ATOMS: atom_id res chain seq x y z
N MET A 1 4.59 -60.99 40.73
CA MET A 1 5.30 -61.24 39.46
C MET A 1 4.98 -60.08 38.52
N ASN A 2 5.84 -59.04 38.48
CA ASN A 2 5.53 -57.76 37.81
C ASN A 2 6.35 -57.64 36.51
N ALA A 3 5.67 -57.76 35.36
CA ALA A 3 6.27 -57.62 34.04
C ALA A 3 6.57 -56.13 33.79
N ARG A 4 7.86 -55.77 33.71
CA ARG A 4 8.31 -54.42 33.38
C ARG A 4 7.89 -54.08 31.94
N ARG A 5 7.01 -53.09 31.75
CA ARG A 5 6.69 -52.55 30.42
C ARG A 5 7.95 -51.87 29.85
N PRO A 6 8.29 -52.06 28.55
CA PRO A 6 9.41 -51.37 27.94
C PRO A 6 9.08 -49.87 27.83
N SER A 7 9.94 -49.03 28.39
CA SER A 7 9.84 -47.57 28.27
C SER A 7 10.17 -47.13 26.83
N PRO A 8 9.46 -46.14 26.28
CA PRO A 8 9.70 -45.67 24.92
C PRO A 8 11.07 -44.99 24.87
N ARG A 9 11.99 -45.56 24.07
CA ARG A 9 13.29 -44.93 23.80
C ARG A 9 13.03 -43.67 22.97
N HIS A 10 13.25 -42.50 23.57
CA HIS A 10 13.30 -41.25 22.82
C HIS A 10 14.56 -41.25 21.95
N ASP A 11 14.41 -41.56 20.67
CA ASP A 11 15.48 -41.47 19.68
C ASP A 11 15.71 -39.99 19.31
N PRO A 12 16.85 -39.37 19.69
CA PRO A 12 17.16 -37.99 19.37
C PRO A 12 17.21 -37.73 17.86
N THR A 13 17.44 -38.77 17.06
CA THR A 13 17.51 -38.72 15.59
C THR A 13 16.13 -38.46 14.98
N ARG A 14 15.08 -39.14 15.46
CA ARG A 14 13.69 -38.89 15.02
C ARG A 14 13.21 -37.49 15.38
N ARG A 15 13.55 -37.01 16.59
CA ARG A 15 13.23 -35.63 17.03
C ARG A 15 13.91 -34.58 16.15
N ARG A 16 15.18 -34.80 15.78
CA ARG A 16 15.93 -33.92 14.88
C ARG A 16 15.35 -33.89 13.46
N LEU A 17 14.96 -35.04 12.93
CA LEU A 17 14.36 -35.15 11.60
C LEU A 17 12.99 -34.47 11.52
N LEU A 18 12.15 -34.64 12.55
CA LEU A 18 10.85 -33.96 12.63
C LEU A 18 11.00 -32.44 12.78
N ALA A 19 11.96 -31.98 13.59
CA ALA A 19 12.25 -30.55 13.73
C ALA A 19 12.76 -29.93 12.42
N ALA A 20 13.62 -30.65 11.68
CA ALA A 20 14.10 -30.20 10.36
C ALA A 20 12.98 -30.16 9.31
N ALA A 21 12.07 -31.15 9.32
CA ALA A 21 10.92 -31.20 8.42
C ALA A 21 9.91 -30.05 8.65
N LEU A 22 9.82 -29.53 9.88
CA LEU A 22 9.01 -28.34 10.23
C LEU A 22 9.74 -27.01 10.00
N ALA A 23 11.07 -26.99 10.10
CA ALA A 23 11.87 -25.78 9.90
C ALA A 23 12.00 -25.37 8.42
N LEU A 24 12.06 -26.34 7.50
CA LEU A 24 12.20 -26.08 6.06
C LEU A 24 11.02 -25.30 5.44
N PRO A 25 9.74 -25.68 5.70
CA PRO A 25 8.60 -24.90 5.25
C PRO A 25 8.55 -23.53 5.90
N GLY A 26 8.84 -23.42 7.19
CA GLY A 26 8.84 -22.14 7.92
C GLY A 26 9.87 -21.14 7.39
N ALA A 27 11.03 -21.63 6.92
CA ALA A 27 12.06 -20.78 6.32
C ALA A 27 11.66 -20.23 4.93
N LEU A 28 10.80 -20.94 4.19
CA LEU A 28 10.31 -20.50 2.88
C LEU A 28 9.25 -19.39 2.96
N PHE A 29 8.62 -19.21 4.12
CA PHE A 29 7.63 -18.15 4.36
C PHE A 29 8.20 -16.94 5.13
N LEU A 30 9.52 -16.87 5.31
CA LEU A 30 10.14 -15.69 5.90
C LEU A 30 9.96 -14.50 4.96
N PRO A 31 9.34 -13.39 5.41
CA PRO A 31 9.18 -12.21 4.59
C PRO A 31 10.57 -11.69 4.24
N THR A 32 10.91 -11.71 2.95
CA THR A 32 12.07 -11.03 2.44
C THR A 32 11.81 -9.53 2.58
N GLY A 33 12.71 -8.81 3.24
CA GLY A 33 12.51 -7.38 3.51
C GLY A 33 12.25 -6.60 2.22
N ALA A 34 11.16 -5.85 2.16
CA ALA A 34 10.86 -4.99 1.02
C ALA A 34 11.87 -3.84 0.98
N ARG A 35 12.58 -3.70 -0.14
CA ARG A 35 13.45 -2.55 -0.40
C ARG A 35 12.65 -1.48 -1.14
N ALA A 36 12.34 -0.39 -0.44
CA ALA A 36 11.78 0.81 -1.05
C ALA A 36 12.90 1.81 -1.33
N ASP A 37 12.99 2.28 -2.57
CA ASP A 37 13.90 3.37 -2.96
C ASP A 37 13.08 4.65 -3.14
N LEU A 38 13.24 5.60 -2.21
CA LEU A 38 12.52 6.87 -2.24
C LEU A 38 12.85 7.71 -3.47
N VAL A 39 14.12 7.74 -3.87
CA VAL A 39 14.58 8.56 -5.01
C VAL A 39 14.02 7.98 -6.30
N ALA A 40 14.04 6.66 -6.47
CA ALA A 40 13.46 5.99 -7.63
C ALA A 40 11.92 6.04 -7.65
N THR A 41 11.27 6.21 -6.48
CA THR A 41 9.81 6.29 -6.39
C THR A 41 9.27 7.57 -7.01
N VAL A 42 9.90 8.71 -6.77
CA VAL A 42 9.42 10.02 -7.25
C VAL A 42 9.19 10.05 -8.77
N PRO A 43 10.17 9.75 -9.64
CA PRO A 43 9.95 9.80 -11.09
C PRO A 43 8.91 8.78 -11.56
N ARG A 44 8.76 7.66 -10.84
CA ARG A 44 7.77 6.64 -11.14
C ARG A 44 6.34 7.10 -10.85
N ILE A 45 6.11 7.83 -9.75
CA ILE A 45 4.76 8.25 -9.34
C ILE A 45 4.36 9.63 -9.87
N LYS A 46 5.34 10.50 -10.18
CA LYS A 46 5.09 11.89 -10.58
C LYS A 46 4.09 12.04 -11.74
N PRO A 47 4.06 11.17 -12.78
CA PRO A 47 3.07 11.27 -13.85
C PRO A 47 1.61 11.12 -13.40
N SER A 48 1.37 10.48 -12.25
CA SER A 48 0.01 10.28 -11.70
C SER A 48 -0.44 11.42 -10.78
N ILE A 49 0.42 12.41 -10.51
CA ILE A 49 0.10 13.55 -9.63
C ILE A 49 -0.41 14.72 -10.48
N VAL A 50 -1.56 15.28 -10.08
CA VAL A 50 -2.23 16.37 -10.82
C VAL A 50 -2.51 17.57 -9.91
N ALA A 51 -2.57 18.75 -10.53
CA ALA A 51 -3.08 19.96 -9.87
C ALA A 51 -4.62 19.92 -9.82
N VAL A 52 -5.18 20.32 -8.68
CA VAL A 52 -6.63 20.41 -8.45
C VAL A 52 -6.96 21.86 -8.08
N GLY A 53 -7.99 22.40 -8.71
CA GLY A 53 -8.41 23.79 -8.52
C GLY A 53 -9.73 24.07 -9.22
N THR A 54 -10.25 25.28 -9.07
CA THR A 54 -11.45 25.74 -9.77
C THR A 54 -11.09 26.56 -11.00
N TYR A 55 -11.94 26.52 -12.00
CA TYR A 55 -11.84 27.28 -13.22
C TYR A 55 -13.09 28.13 -13.43
N GLN A 56 -12.91 29.43 -13.62
CA GLN A 56 -13.95 30.37 -13.98
C GLN A 56 -13.45 31.27 -15.11
N ARG A 57 -14.05 31.14 -16.29
CA ARG A 57 -13.53 31.72 -17.55
C ARG A 57 -13.34 33.25 -17.52
N THR A 58 -14.22 33.97 -16.81
CA THR A 58 -14.25 35.44 -16.79
C THR A 58 -13.51 36.04 -15.59
N ARG A 59 -13.06 35.21 -14.64
CA ARG A 59 -12.30 35.65 -13.48
C ARG A 59 -10.84 35.90 -13.85
N SER A 60 -10.17 36.77 -13.10
CA SER A 60 -8.72 36.90 -13.12
C SER A 60 -8.15 36.60 -11.73
N PRO A 61 -7.34 35.54 -11.55
CA PRO A 61 -6.98 34.51 -12.53
C PRO A 61 -8.14 33.54 -12.84
N ALA A 62 -8.17 33.00 -14.07
CA ALA A 62 -9.23 32.09 -14.51
C ALA A 62 -9.14 30.70 -13.85
N PHE A 63 -7.94 30.24 -13.50
CA PHE A 63 -7.74 29.02 -12.72
C PHE A 63 -7.24 29.37 -11.33
N GLN A 64 -7.94 28.90 -10.30
CA GLN A 64 -7.53 29.02 -8.91
C GLN A 64 -7.05 27.66 -8.41
N PHE A 65 -5.73 27.52 -8.23
CA PHE A 65 -5.14 26.34 -7.63
C PHE A 65 -5.59 26.20 -6.16
N ARG A 66 -5.98 24.98 -5.77
CA ARG A 66 -6.43 24.66 -4.40
C ARG A 66 -5.63 23.57 -3.73
N GLY A 67 -5.00 22.69 -4.51
CA GLY A 67 -4.18 21.60 -3.98
C GLY A 67 -3.83 20.57 -5.04
N THR A 68 -3.49 19.36 -4.61
CA THR A 68 -3.10 18.27 -5.51
C THR A 68 -4.01 17.07 -5.35
N GLY A 69 -3.96 16.18 -6.33
CA GLY A 69 -4.56 14.86 -6.26
C GLY A 69 -3.69 13.85 -6.99
N PHE A 70 -4.09 12.59 -6.95
CA PHE A 70 -3.47 11.54 -7.73
C PHE A 70 -4.51 10.70 -8.47
N VAL A 71 -4.15 10.31 -9.68
CA VAL A 71 -5.00 9.51 -10.56
C VAL A 71 -5.06 8.07 -10.05
N VAL A 72 -6.25 7.46 -10.07
CA VAL A 72 -6.52 6.08 -9.66
C VAL A 72 -7.30 5.32 -10.73
N GLY A 73 -7.25 3.99 -10.69
CA GLY A 73 -8.01 3.13 -11.59
C GLY A 73 -7.54 3.23 -13.05
N ASP A 74 -8.49 3.53 -13.94
CA ASP A 74 -8.31 3.57 -15.40
C ASP A 74 -7.77 4.89 -15.94
N GLY A 75 -7.47 5.86 -15.06
CA GLY A 75 -6.94 7.15 -15.46
C GLY A 75 -7.95 8.30 -15.40
N GLN A 76 -9.24 8.02 -15.18
CA GLN A 76 -10.30 9.03 -15.23
C GLN A 76 -10.76 9.52 -13.85
N LEU A 77 -10.29 8.88 -12.77
CA LEU A 77 -10.64 9.23 -11.40
C LEU A 77 -9.44 9.82 -10.66
N VAL A 78 -9.64 10.94 -9.98
CA VAL A 78 -8.62 11.59 -9.15
C VAL A 78 -9.05 11.56 -7.69
N ALA A 79 -8.17 11.06 -6.83
CA ALA A 79 -8.32 11.15 -5.38
C ALA A 79 -7.61 12.42 -4.84
N THR A 80 -8.29 13.16 -3.96
CA THR A 80 -7.75 14.33 -3.26
C THR A 80 -8.33 14.43 -1.86
N ASN A 81 -7.80 15.34 -1.03
CA ASN A 81 -8.37 15.61 0.29
C ASN A 81 -9.63 16.45 0.17
N ALA A 82 -10.60 16.24 1.06
CA ALA A 82 -11.87 16.98 1.05
C ALA A 82 -11.68 18.50 1.12
N HIS A 83 -10.72 19.00 1.90
CA HIS A 83 -10.46 20.44 2.03
C HIS A 83 -9.94 21.11 0.76
N VAL A 84 -9.47 20.33 -0.22
CA VAL A 84 -9.02 20.86 -1.51
C VAL A 84 -10.23 21.30 -2.33
N LEU A 85 -11.38 20.66 -2.16
CA LEU A 85 -12.61 21.05 -2.84
C LEU A 85 -13.21 22.30 -2.16
N PRO A 86 -13.81 23.21 -2.94
CA PRO A 86 -14.55 24.33 -2.38
C PRO A 86 -15.83 23.83 -1.71
N GLU A 87 -16.26 24.48 -0.62
CA GLU A 87 -17.54 24.18 0.02
C GLU A 87 -18.73 24.43 -0.92
N ARG A 88 -18.61 25.44 -1.79
CA ARG A 88 -19.59 25.81 -2.82
C ARG A 88 -18.87 26.30 -4.07
N LEU A 89 -19.37 25.88 -5.24
CA LEU A 89 -18.96 26.41 -6.54
C LEU A 89 -19.85 27.59 -6.92
N ASP A 90 -19.26 28.63 -7.52
CA ASP A 90 -19.99 29.74 -8.12
C ASP A 90 -20.61 29.35 -9.47
N THR A 91 -21.71 28.59 -9.39
CA THR A 91 -22.46 28.11 -10.56
C THR A 91 -23.07 29.26 -11.38
N ALA A 92 -23.36 30.41 -10.76
CA ALA A 92 -23.90 31.57 -11.46
C ALA A 92 -22.89 32.14 -12.48
N ASN A 93 -21.60 32.08 -12.14
CA ASN A 93 -20.51 32.49 -13.01
C ASN A 93 -19.82 31.32 -13.73
N MET A 94 -20.45 30.13 -13.76
CA MET A 94 -19.94 28.91 -14.39
C MET A 94 -18.55 28.49 -13.88
N GLU A 95 -18.33 28.54 -12.57
CA GLU A 95 -17.15 27.95 -11.94
C GLU A 95 -17.25 26.41 -11.90
N ALA A 96 -16.16 25.73 -12.28
CA ALA A 96 -16.04 24.27 -12.29
C ALA A 96 -14.76 23.82 -11.60
#